data_AF-A0AB38B9N3-F1
#
_entry.id   AF-A0AB38B9N3-F1
#
_cell.length_a   1.000
_cell.length_b   1.000
_cell.length_c   1.000
_cell.angle_alpha   90.00
_cell.angle_beta   90.00
_cell.angle_gamma   90.00
#
_symmetry.space_group_name_H-M   'P 1'
#
loop_
_entity.id
_entity.type
_entity.pdbx_description
1 polymer ?
#
loop_
_entity_poly.entity_id
_entity_poly.type
_entity_poly.pdbx_seq_one_letter_code
_entity_poly.pdbx_strand_id
1 'polypeptide(L)'
;MTQEAFGARPSPDHHPSPRPSGPQDSSANPFGARLRRAMDERGPLCVGIDPHASLLADWGLNDDVAGLARFTRTVVEALGETVALFKPQSAFFERFGSRGLAVLETAVEEARERGALVLMDAKRGDIGSTMAAYAETYLRKDSPLFSDALTVSPYLGYGSLRPAVDLARENGAGLFVLALTSNPEGAEVQRAVREDGRTLAATMLGHLAAENAGAEPLGSFGAVVGATLGDLSSFDLAINGPLLAPGIGAQGATPADLPKVFGDAVRNVVPSVSRGVLRHGPDTSALRAAADRFAGEVRTALD
;
A
#
# COMPACT_ATOMS: atom_id res chain seq x y z
N MET A 1 -49.19 62.99 36.02
CA MET A 1 -47.97 63.12 36.85
C MET A 1 -47.47 61.70 37.06
N THR A 2 -46.30 61.22 36.63
CA THR A 2 -45.02 61.75 36.12
C THR A 2 -44.28 60.47 35.67
N GLN A 3 -44.09 60.22 34.37
CA GLN A 3 -42.87 60.34 33.56
C GLN A 3 -41.55 59.76 34.13
N GLU A 4 -40.82 59.11 33.20
CA GLU A 4 -39.40 58.67 33.18
C GLU A 4 -39.12 57.21 33.59
N ALA A 5 -38.89 56.24 32.68
CA ALA A 5 -37.85 56.06 31.66
C ALA A 5 -36.53 55.51 32.23
N PHE A 6 -36.25 54.22 32.01
CA PHE A 6 -34.90 53.68 31.80
C PHE A 6 -34.98 52.42 30.92
N GLY A 7 -34.44 52.54 29.71
CA GLY A 7 -34.28 51.43 28.78
C GLY A 7 -33.01 50.64 29.05
N ALA A 8 -33.13 49.31 29.00
CA ALA A 8 -31.98 48.41 28.89
C ALA A 8 -32.14 47.61 27.59
N ARG A 9 -31.15 47.76 26.69
CA ARG A 9 -31.05 46.99 25.44
C ARG A 9 -30.72 45.53 25.76
N PRO A 10 -31.28 44.53 25.06
CA PRO A 10 -30.83 43.16 25.18
C PRO A 10 -29.46 43.00 24.50
N SER A 11 -28.53 42.34 25.18
CA SER A 11 -27.20 41.98 24.70
C SER A 11 -27.30 41.07 23.45
N PRO A 12 -26.41 41.22 22.45
CA PRO A 12 -26.45 40.40 21.26
C PRO A 12 -25.97 38.97 21.54
N ASP A 13 -26.57 38.05 20.80
CA ASP A 13 -26.38 36.61 20.82
C ASP A 13 -24.92 36.17 20.98
N HIS A 14 -24.68 35.39 22.02
CA HIS A 14 -23.46 34.62 22.18
C HIS A 14 -23.57 33.38 21.29
N HIS A 15 -23.26 33.55 20.00
CA HIS A 15 -23.02 32.42 19.11
C HIS A 15 -21.81 31.63 19.62
N PRO A 16 -21.95 30.35 19.99
CA PRO A 16 -20.79 29.54 20.29
C PRO A 16 -20.00 29.35 18.99
N SER A 17 -18.74 29.80 18.99
CA SER A 17 -17.79 29.56 17.92
C SER A 17 -17.78 28.07 17.55
N PRO A 18 -17.73 27.70 16.25
CA PRO A 18 -17.64 26.31 15.85
C PRO A 18 -16.37 25.72 16.48
N ARG A 19 -16.54 24.65 17.25
CA ARG A 19 -15.41 23.89 17.79
C ARG A 19 -14.56 23.42 16.61
N PRO A 20 -13.22 23.46 16.71
CA PRO A 20 -12.38 22.86 15.69
C PRO A 20 -12.80 21.40 15.54
N SER A 21 -13.13 21.01 14.31
CA SER A 21 -13.44 19.63 13.95
C SER A 21 -12.26 18.77 14.40
N GLY A 22 -12.54 17.79 15.27
CA GLY A 22 -11.59 16.72 15.59
C GLY A 22 -11.15 15.98 14.32
N PRO A 23 -10.16 15.08 14.42
CA PRO A 23 -9.66 14.35 13.26
C PRO A 23 -10.85 13.69 12.56
N GLN A 24 -11.08 14.06 11.30
CA GLN A 24 -12.09 13.45 10.46
C GLN A 24 -11.84 11.95 10.47
N ASP A 25 -12.89 11.18 10.75
CA ASP A 25 -12.84 9.73 10.80
C ASP A 25 -12.24 9.20 9.48
N SER A 26 -10.97 8.79 9.52
CA SER A 26 -10.22 8.29 8.35
C SER A 26 -10.84 7.00 7.80
N SER A 27 -11.82 6.45 8.51
CA SER A 27 -12.50 5.19 8.24
C SER A 27 -13.53 5.26 7.10
N ALA A 28 -13.92 6.47 6.66
CA ALA A 28 -14.87 6.70 5.56
C ALA A 28 -14.21 6.87 4.17
N ASN A 29 -12.90 7.11 4.10
CA ASN A 29 -12.23 7.40 2.83
C ASN A 29 -11.70 6.11 2.17
N PRO A 30 -12.04 5.83 0.89
CA PRO A 30 -11.52 4.68 0.16
C PRO A 30 -9.98 4.68 0.08
N PHE A 31 -9.38 3.48 0.10
CA PHE A 31 -7.92 3.30 0.02
C PHE A 31 -7.28 4.08 -1.14
N GLY A 32 -7.85 4.04 -2.35
CA GLY A 32 -7.29 4.74 -3.51
C GLY A 32 -7.12 6.25 -3.28
N ALA A 33 -8.13 6.90 -2.67
CA ALA A 33 -8.07 8.31 -2.32
C ALA A 33 -7.03 8.60 -1.23
N ARG A 34 -6.97 7.75 -0.19
CA ARG A 34 -5.97 7.86 0.89
C ARG A 34 -4.55 7.66 0.37
N LEU A 35 -4.35 6.69 -0.53
CA LEU A 35 -3.07 6.41 -1.16
C LEU A 35 -2.60 7.57 -2.04
N ARG A 36 -3.49 8.13 -2.88
CA ARG A 36 -3.18 9.34 -3.66
C ARG A 36 -2.66 10.45 -2.76
N ARG A 37 -3.44 10.79 -1.73
CA ARG A 37 -3.06 11.82 -0.76
C ARG A 37 -1.72 11.52 -0.08
N ALA A 38 -1.50 10.29 0.37
CA ALA A 38 -0.25 9.91 1.02
C ALA A 38 0.95 10.06 0.07
N MET A 39 0.82 9.67 -1.21
CA MET A 39 1.88 9.84 -2.21
C MET A 39 2.14 11.31 -2.55
N ASP A 40 1.10 12.15 -2.58
CA ASP A 40 1.24 13.58 -2.83
C ASP A 40 1.94 14.29 -1.65
N GLU A 41 1.55 13.97 -0.41
CA GLU A 41 2.07 14.60 0.81
C GLU A 41 3.46 14.07 1.23
N ARG A 42 3.68 12.75 1.14
CA ARG A 42 4.88 12.08 1.66
C ARG A 42 5.82 11.58 0.57
N GLY A 43 5.40 11.64 -0.69
CA GLY A 43 6.14 11.18 -1.85
C GLY A 43 5.70 9.80 -2.35
N PRO A 44 5.79 9.55 -3.68
CA PRO A 44 5.34 8.33 -4.34
C PRO A 44 6.31 7.16 -4.10
N LEU A 45 6.45 6.72 -2.85
CA LEU A 45 7.34 5.63 -2.47
C LEU A 45 6.67 4.64 -1.54
N CYS A 46 6.80 3.36 -1.88
CA CYS A 46 6.51 2.24 -1.02
C CYS A 46 7.81 1.60 -0.55
N VAL A 47 8.03 1.53 0.77
CA VAL A 47 9.21 0.87 1.35
C VAL A 47 8.85 -0.52 1.83
N GLY A 48 9.60 -1.53 1.36
CA GLY A 48 9.47 -2.90 1.85
C GLY A 48 9.93 -3.04 3.31
N ILE A 49 9.28 -3.92 4.07
CA ILE A 49 9.81 -4.41 5.36
C ILE A 49 10.15 -5.89 5.16
N ASP A 50 11.40 -6.15 4.80
CA ASP A 50 11.87 -7.45 4.32
C ASP A 50 13.03 -8.01 5.17
N PRO A 51 12.78 -8.45 6.42
CA PRO A 51 13.80 -8.94 7.36
C PRO A 51 14.29 -10.37 7.02
N HIS A 52 14.76 -10.56 5.79
CA HIS A 52 15.38 -11.80 5.36
C HIS A 52 16.78 -11.95 5.98
N ALA A 53 17.25 -13.19 6.16
CA ALA A 53 18.48 -13.50 6.89
C ALA A 53 19.70 -12.67 6.44
N SER A 54 19.89 -12.45 5.13
CA SER A 54 20.98 -11.59 4.64
C SER A 54 20.88 -10.13 5.09
N LEU A 55 19.69 -9.51 5.11
CA LEU A 55 19.56 -8.11 5.57
C LEU A 55 19.72 -8.02 7.10
N LEU A 56 19.28 -9.04 7.84
CA LEU A 56 19.56 -9.13 9.27
C LEU A 56 21.07 -9.19 9.53
N ALA A 57 21.79 -10.05 8.80
CA ALA A 57 23.23 -10.16 8.89
C ALA A 57 23.95 -8.86 8.49
N ASP A 58 23.52 -8.20 7.42
CA ASP A 58 24.07 -6.90 6.98
C ASP A 58 23.92 -5.82 8.06
N TRP A 59 22.87 -5.90 8.88
CA TRP A 59 22.63 -5.00 10.02
C TRP A 59 23.34 -5.44 11.31
N GLY A 60 24.08 -6.55 11.29
CA GLY A 60 24.70 -7.14 12.48
C GLY A 60 23.69 -7.71 13.47
N LEU A 61 22.52 -8.13 12.99
CA LEU A 61 21.46 -8.75 13.79
C LEU A 61 21.45 -10.27 13.60
N ASN A 62 21.06 -11.00 14.64
CA ASN A 62 20.88 -12.45 14.57
C ASN A 62 19.68 -12.82 13.71
N ASP A 63 19.73 -14.00 13.09
CA ASP A 63 18.59 -14.58 12.36
C ASP A 63 17.60 -15.27 13.31
N ASP A 64 17.01 -14.50 14.22
CA ASP A 64 16.06 -14.95 15.22
C ASP A 64 14.92 -13.91 15.42
N VAL A 65 13.97 -14.22 16.32
CA VAL A 65 12.83 -13.32 16.62
C VAL A 65 13.30 -11.97 17.19
N ALA A 66 14.42 -11.92 17.92
CA ALA A 66 14.92 -10.67 18.49
C ALA A 66 15.54 -9.78 17.39
N GLY A 67 16.29 -10.37 16.46
CA GLY A 67 16.77 -9.70 15.25
C GLY A 67 15.63 -9.20 14.37
N LEU A 68 14.62 -10.05 14.13
CA LEU A 68 13.38 -9.67 13.42
C LEU A 68 12.72 -8.43 14.05
N ALA A 69 12.48 -8.47 15.37
CA ALA A 69 11.85 -7.38 16.10
C ALA A 69 12.68 -6.10 16.05
N ARG A 70 13.99 -6.20 16.26
CA ARG A 70 14.89 -5.04 16.24
C ARG A 70 14.95 -4.39 14.86
N PHE A 71 15.09 -5.19 13.80
CA PHE A 71 15.07 -4.71 12.43
C PHE A 71 13.76 -3.97 12.14
N THR A 72 12.64 -4.65 12.36
CA THR A 72 11.31 -4.15 12.00
C THR A 72 10.97 -2.85 12.72
N ARG A 73 11.17 -2.82 14.04
CA ARG A 73 10.97 -1.62 14.86
C ARG A 73 11.82 -0.44 14.38
N THR A 74 13.10 -0.68 14.09
CA THR A 74 14.00 0.39 13.62
C THR A 74 13.53 0.98 12.29
N VAL A 75 13.04 0.15 11.36
CA VAL A 75 12.48 0.62 10.08
C VAL A 75 11.23 1.49 10.31
N VAL A 76 10.28 1.02 11.13
CA VAL A 76 9.04 1.75 11.42
C VAL A 76 9.30 3.06 12.15
N GLU A 77 10.18 3.06 13.16
CA GLU A 77 10.59 4.28 13.89
C GLU A 77 11.34 5.27 12.97
N ALA A 78 12.14 4.78 12.04
CA ALA A 78 12.90 5.63 11.13
C ALA A 78 12.01 6.27 10.05
N LEU A 79 11.05 5.53 9.50
CA LEU A 79 10.39 5.90 8.24
C LEU A 79 8.88 6.12 8.37
N GLY A 80 8.22 5.71 9.46
CA GLY A 80 6.75 5.69 9.54
C GLY A 80 6.07 7.06 9.44
N GLU A 81 6.78 8.14 9.77
CA GLU A 81 6.28 9.51 9.60
C GLU A 81 6.63 10.13 8.25
N THR A 82 7.52 9.50 7.47
CA THR A 82 8.06 10.07 6.23
C THR A 82 7.61 9.36 4.97
N VAL A 83 7.33 8.06 5.00
CA VAL A 83 6.92 7.31 3.80
C VAL A 83 5.41 7.24 3.66
N ALA A 84 4.93 7.19 2.41
CA ALA A 84 3.51 7.06 2.10
C ALA A 84 2.97 5.66 2.46
N LEU A 85 3.73 4.61 2.13
CA LEU A 85 3.30 3.23 2.23
C LEU A 85 4.45 2.31 2.68
N PHE A 86 4.20 1.46 3.67
CA PHE A 86 5.03 0.29 3.92
C PHE A 86 4.45 -0.95 3.28
N LYS A 87 5.32 -1.89 2.92
CA LYS A 87 4.93 -3.21 2.39
C LYS A 87 5.68 -4.34 3.08
N PRO A 88 5.27 -4.77 4.29
CA PRO A 88 5.84 -5.95 4.93
C PRO A 88 5.59 -7.20 4.10
N GLN A 89 6.64 -8.01 3.91
CA GLN A 89 6.53 -9.32 3.29
C GLN A 89 6.31 -10.39 4.35
N SER A 90 5.06 -10.88 4.42
CA SER A 90 4.57 -11.78 5.48
C SER A 90 5.47 -13.02 5.66
N ALA A 91 6.02 -13.59 4.58
CA ALA A 91 6.86 -14.78 4.64
C ALA A 91 8.08 -14.65 5.56
N PHE A 92 8.69 -13.46 5.67
CA PHE A 92 9.86 -13.25 6.52
C PHE A 92 9.54 -13.20 8.01
N PHE A 93 8.27 -12.99 8.36
CA PHE A 93 7.74 -13.08 9.72
C PHE A 93 7.23 -14.50 9.99
N GLU A 94 6.47 -15.07 9.06
CA GLU A 94 5.87 -16.41 9.17
C GLU A 94 6.90 -17.52 9.44
N ARG A 95 8.11 -17.42 8.89
CA ARG A 95 9.18 -18.40 9.14
C ARG A 95 9.59 -18.53 10.62
N PHE A 96 9.21 -17.57 11.47
CA PHE A 96 9.41 -17.59 12.92
C PHE A 96 8.14 -17.99 13.70
N GLY A 97 7.12 -18.49 13.01
CA GLY A 97 5.85 -18.94 13.60
C GLY A 97 5.05 -17.80 14.23
N SER A 98 4.23 -18.13 15.23
CA SER A 98 3.36 -17.17 15.92
C SER A 98 4.12 -16.00 16.54
N ARG A 99 5.36 -16.22 16.99
CA ARG A 99 6.21 -15.15 17.52
C ARG A 99 6.65 -14.15 16.46
N GLY A 100 6.85 -14.60 15.22
CA GLY A 100 7.10 -13.70 14.10
C GLY A 100 5.86 -12.91 13.70
N LEU A 101 4.69 -13.56 13.71
CA LEU A 101 3.41 -12.88 13.49
C LEU A 101 3.13 -11.80 14.55
N ALA A 102 3.44 -12.05 15.82
CA ALA A 102 3.30 -11.03 16.86
C ALA A 102 4.17 -9.77 16.61
N VAL A 103 5.37 -9.96 16.03
CA VAL A 103 6.21 -8.82 15.60
C VAL A 103 5.57 -8.10 14.41
N LEU A 104 4.97 -8.84 13.48
CA LEU A 104 4.27 -8.27 12.34
C LEU A 104 3.06 -7.44 12.78
N GLU A 105 2.23 -7.96 13.70
CA GLU A 105 1.08 -7.25 14.30
C GLU A 105 1.52 -5.90 14.87
N THR A 106 2.55 -5.91 15.72
CA THR A 106 3.12 -4.68 16.33
C THR A 106 3.60 -3.70 15.25
N ALA A 107 4.28 -4.19 14.21
CA ALA A 107 4.82 -3.34 13.15
C ALA A 107 3.73 -2.68 12.31
N VAL A 108 2.65 -3.41 12.01
CA VAL A 108 1.49 -2.90 11.26
C VAL A 108 0.78 -1.82 12.08
N GLU A 109 0.54 -2.07 13.37
CA GLU A 109 -0.06 -1.11 14.29
C GLU A 109 0.77 0.18 14.38
N GLU A 110 2.05 0.08 14.74
CA GLU A 110 2.95 1.23 14.90
C GLU A 110 3.13 2.03 13.59
N ALA A 111 3.18 1.36 12.44
CA ALA A 111 3.27 2.04 11.15
C ALA A 111 2.03 2.91 10.86
N ARG A 112 0.84 2.36 11.14
CA ARG A 112 -0.43 3.05 10.92
C ARG A 112 -0.66 4.18 11.92
N GLU A 113 -0.25 4.01 13.18
CA GLU A 113 -0.28 5.08 14.19
C GLU A 113 0.59 6.29 13.80
N ARG A 114 1.68 6.07 13.08
CA ARG A 114 2.55 7.12 12.49
C ARG A 114 2.01 7.70 11.18
N GLY A 115 0.86 7.21 10.72
CA GLY A 115 0.16 7.67 9.53
C GLY A 115 0.70 7.14 8.20
N ALA A 116 1.65 6.20 8.21
CA ALA A 116 2.00 5.48 6.99
C ALA A 116 0.89 4.47 6.67
N LEU A 117 0.54 4.34 5.39
CA LEU A 117 -0.32 3.25 4.95
C LEU A 117 0.45 1.93 5.01
N VAL A 118 -0.26 0.82 5.15
CA VAL A 118 0.33 -0.52 5.12
C VAL A 118 -0.31 -1.39 4.04
N LEU A 119 0.52 -1.90 3.13
CA LEU A 119 0.18 -2.94 2.17
C LEU A 119 0.75 -4.28 2.63
N MET A 120 -0.10 -5.17 3.14
CA MET A 120 0.34 -6.52 3.49
C MET A 120 0.68 -7.31 2.23
N ASP A 121 1.94 -7.70 2.07
CA ASP A 121 2.37 -8.51 0.94
C ASP A 121 2.37 -10.00 1.31
N ALA A 122 1.19 -10.61 1.29
CA ALA A 122 0.95 -12.00 1.69
C ALA A 122 0.45 -12.91 0.54
N LYS A 123 0.12 -12.34 -0.62
CA LYS A 123 -0.27 -13.03 -1.88
C LYS A 123 -1.34 -14.12 -1.67
N ARG A 124 -2.31 -13.86 -0.79
CA ARG A 124 -3.35 -14.84 -0.44
C ARG A 124 -4.30 -15.08 -1.60
N GLY A 125 -4.86 -16.28 -1.69
CA GLY A 125 -5.85 -16.64 -2.69
C GLY A 125 -6.50 -17.95 -2.31
N ASP A 126 -7.82 -17.94 -2.17
CA ASP A 126 -8.62 -19.11 -1.82
C ASP A 126 -10.06 -18.92 -2.37
N ILE A 127 -10.99 -19.79 -1.95
CA ILE A 127 -12.40 -19.73 -2.34
C ILE A 127 -13.31 -19.49 -1.14
N GLY A 128 -14.46 -18.85 -1.40
CA GLY A 128 -15.59 -18.76 -0.47
C GLY A 128 -15.21 -18.35 0.95
N SER A 129 -15.61 -19.15 1.95
CA SER A 129 -15.35 -18.87 3.37
C SER A 129 -13.87 -18.80 3.73
N THR A 130 -12.99 -19.50 3.01
CA THR A 130 -11.55 -19.44 3.28
C THR A 130 -10.96 -18.12 2.79
N MET A 131 -11.40 -17.63 1.63
CA MET A 131 -11.05 -16.28 1.18
C MET A 131 -11.61 -15.21 2.13
N ALA A 132 -12.81 -15.43 2.68
CA ALA A 132 -13.37 -14.56 3.71
C ALA A 132 -12.51 -14.54 4.97
N ALA A 133 -12.00 -15.68 5.45
CA ALA A 133 -11.11 -15.73 6.62
C ALA A 133 -9.79 -14.96 6.39
N TYR A 134 -9.20 -15.06 5.19
CA TYR A 134 -8.06 -14.21 4.82
C TYR A 134 -8.44 -12.73 4.78
N ALA A 135 -9.61 -12.39 4.25
CA ALA A 135 -10.09 -11.02 4.23
C ALA A 135 -10.27 -10.49 5.67
N GLU A 136 -10.90 -11.25 6.56
CA GLU A 136 -11.06 -10.89 7.96
C GLU A 136 -9.71 -10.65 8.65
N THR A 137 -8.72 -11.48 8.34
CA THR A 137 -7.37 -11.37 8.91
C THR A 137 -6.67 -10.06 8.52
N TYR A 138 -6.83 -9.58 7.29
CA TYR A 138 -6.01 -8.46 6.79
C TYR A 138 -6.79 -7.17 6.50
N LEU A 139 -8.12 -7.23 6.38
CA LEU A 139 -8.94 -6.14 5.85
C LEU A 139 -10.07 -5.71 6.81
N ARG A 140 -10.31 -6.46 7.90
CA ARG A 140 -11.25 -6.05 8.96
C ARG A 140 -10.52 -5.20 10.00
N LYS A 141 -11.07 -4.02 10.31
CA LYS A 141 -10.42 -3.00 11.17
C LYS A 141 -10.06 -3.48 12.59
N ASP A 142 -10.76 -4.48 13.12
CA ASP A 142 -10.53 -5.05 14.46
C ASP A 142 -9.52 -6.21 14.47
N SER A 143 -9.00 -6.60 13.29
CA SER A 143 -7.94 -7.60 13.21
C SER A 143 -6.59 -7.03 13.67
N PRO A 144 -5.78 -7.79 14.42
CA PRO A 144 -4.42 -7.37 14.79
C PRO A 144 -3.47 -7.22 13.58
N LEU A 145 -3.85 -7.75 12.41
CA LEU A 145 -3.12 -7.60 11.15
C LEU A 145 -3.84 -6.68 10.14
N PHE A 146 -4.79 -5.86 10.61
CA PHE A 146 -5.50 -4.93 9.72
C PHE A 146 -4.53 -4.02 8.96
N SER A 147 -4.59 -4.13 7.63
CA SER A 147 -3.74 -3.40 6.70
C SER A 147 -4.61 -2.61 5.73
N ASP A 148 -4.08 -1.48 5.24
CA ASP A 148 -4.80 -0.61 4.31
C ASP A 148 -5.02 -1.27 2.94
N ALA A 149 -4.18 -2.23 2.58
CA ALA A 149 -4.39 -3.10 1.44
C ALA A 149 -3.70 -4.46 1.60
N LEU A 150 -4.09 -5.43 0.75
CA LEU A 150 -3.55 -6.80 0.72
C LEU A 150 -3.14 -7.20 -0.70
N THR A 151 -1.98 -7.85 -0.87
CA THR A 151 -1.66 -8.53 -2.14
C THR A 151 -2.38 -9.89 -2.23
N VAL A 152 -3.00 -10.17 -3.37
CA VAL A 152 -3.78 -11.40 -3.60
C VAL A 152 -3.43 -12.08 -4.92
N SER A 153 -3.47 -13.42 -4.93
CA SER A 153 -3.22 -14.24 -6.12
C SER A 153 -4.54 -14.68 -6.76
N PRO A 154 -4.78 -14.35 -8.06
CA PRO A 154 -6.05 -14.65 -8.73
C PRO A 154 -6.06 -16.02 -9.42
N TYR A 155 -5.16 -16.95 -9.06
CA TYR A 155 -5.02 -18.24 -9.74
C TYR A 155 -6.33 -19.04 -9.79
N LEU A 156 -7.16 -18.92 -8.75
CA LEU A 156 -8.46 -19.58 -8.63
C LEU A 156 -9.60 -18.85 -9.35
N GLY A 157 -9.26 -17.84 -10.16
CA GLY A 157 -10.16 -16.96 -10.88
C GLY A 157 -10.47 -15.67 -10.11
N TYR A 158 -10.62 -14.55 -10.82
CA TYR A 158 -10.88 -13.24 -10.21
C TYR A 158 -12.11 -13.25 -9.29
N GLY A 159 -13.17 -13.97 -9.70
CA GLY A 159 -14.40 -14.10 -8.92
C GLY A 159 -14.21 -14.77 -7.55
N SER A 160 -13.16 -15.59 -7.36
CA SER A 160 -12.88 -16.19 -6.06
C SER A 160 -12.46 -15.16 -5.00
N LEU A 161 -11.96 -14.01 -5.43
CA LEU A 161 -11.52 -12.90 -4.58
C LEU A 161 -12.67 -12.04 -4.05
N ARG A 162 -13.93 -12.31 -4.47
CA ARG A 162 -15.09 -11.50 -4.12
C ARG A 162 -15.24 -11.21 -2.62
N PRO A 163 -15.07 -12.19 -1.70
CA PRO A 163 -15.12 -11.92 -0.26
C PRO A 163 -14.10 -10.86 0.20
N ALA A 164 -12.91 -10.84 -0.39
CA ALA A 164 -11.89 -9.84 -0.08
C ALA A 164 -12.17 -8.49 -0.73
N VAL A 165 -12.72 -8.47 -1.95
CA VAL A 165 -13.15 -7.23 -2.62
C VAL A 165 -14.23 -6.53 -1.79
N ASP A 166 -15.26 -7.27 -1.38
CA ASP A 166 -16.40 -6.72 -0.65
C ASP A 166 -15.96 -6.17 0.72
N LEU A 167 -15.23 -6.97 1.50
CA LEU A 167 -14.75 -6.54 2.81
C LEU A 167 -13.75 -5.38 2.72
N ALA A 168 -12.92 -5.31 1.67
CA ALA A 168 -12.06 -4.17 1.41
C ALA A 168 -12.87 -2.88 1.19
N ARG A 169 -13.95 -2.94 0.39
CA ARG A 169 -14.84 -1.78 0.18
C ARG A 169 -15.46 -1.31 1.50
N GLU A 170 -16.00 -2.24 2.28
CA GLU A 170 -16.65 -1.95 3.57
C GLU A 170 -15.71 -1.27 4.57
N ASN A 171 -14.43 -1.67 4.58
CA ASN A 171 -13.45 -1.14 5.52
C ASN A 171 -12.60 0.01 4.95
N GLY A 172 -12.89 0.45 3.73
CA GLY A 172 -12.09 1.47 3.03
C GLY A 172 -10.67 1.01 2.70
N ALA A 173 -10.41 -0.30 2.67
CA ALA A 173 -9.14 -0.91 2.29
C ALA A 173 -9.05 -1.15 0.77
N GLY A 174 -7.94 -1.72 0.30
CA GLY A 174 -7.70 -2.05 -1.10
C GLY A 174 -7.09 -3.43 -1.31
N LEU A 175 -6.97 -3.84 -2.57
CA LEU A 175 -6.28 -5.07 -2.97
C LEU A 175 -5.25 -4.77 -4.05
N PHE A 176 -4.17 -5.55 -4.10
CA PHE A 176 -3.24 -5.59 -5.22
C PHE A 176 -3.20 -6.99 -5.79
N VAL A 177 -3.86 -7.17 -6.93
CA VAL A 177 -3.96 -8.48 -7.60
C VAL A 177 -2.69 -8.74 -8.41
N LEU A 178 -2.10 -9.93 -8.27
CA LEU A 178 -0.96 -10.33 -9.11
C LEU A 178 -1.40 -10.39 -10.58
N ALA A 179 -0.78 -9.56 -11.42
CA ALA A 179 -1.08 -9.52 -12.86
C ALA A 179 0.17 -9.84 -13.70
N LEU A 180 1.25 -9.08 -13.50
CA LEU A 180 2.46 -9.16 -14.31
C LEU A 180 3.69 -9.11 -13.40
N THR A 181 4.34 -10.24 -13.15
CA THR A 181 5.54 -10.30 -12.29
C THR A 181 6.82 -10.47 -13.11
N SER A 182 7.93 -9.96 -12.60
CA SER A 182 9.21 -9.91 -13.31
C SER A 182 10.10 -11.15 -13.17
N ASN A 183 9.66 -12.17 -12.41
CA ASN A 183 10.43 -13.41 -12.32
C ASN A 183 10.43 -14.15 -13.67
N PRO A 184 11.48 -14.93 -14.00
CA PRO A 184 11.63 -15.58 -15.30
C PRO A 184 10.43 -16.44 -15.71
N GLU A 185 9.75 -17.04 -14.74
CA GLU A 185 8.63 -17.97 -14.92
C GLU A 185 7.27 -17.25 -15.01
N GLY A 186 7.21 -15.93 -14.76
CA GLY A 186 5.93 -15.20 -14.68
C GLY A 186 5.07 -15.35 -15.94
N ALA A 187 5.71 -15.39 -17.10
CA ALA A 187 5.04 -15.54 -18.39
C ALA A 187 4.27 -16.86 -18.55
N GLU A 188 4.64 -17.93 -17.83
CA GLU A 188 4.06 -19.28 -17.98
C GLU A 188 2.53 -19.25 -17.80
N VAL A 189 2.06 -18.59 -16.73
CA VAL A 189 0.62 -18.45 -16.46
C VAL A 189 0.12 -17.10 -16.96
N GLN A 190 0.83 -16.01 -16.71
CA GLN A 190 0.30 -14.65 -16.91
C GLN A 190 0.02 -14.33 -18.38
N ARG A 191 0.77 -14.96 -19.30
CA ARG A 191 0.61 -14.77 -20.75
C ARG A 191 -0.16 -15.91 -21.43
N ALA A 192 -0.67 -16.88 -20.66
CA ALA A 192 -1.62 -17.86 -21.21
C ALA A 192 -2.85 -17.14 -21.76
N VAL A 193 -3.34 -17.59 -22.91
CA VAL A 193 -4.41 -16.93 -23.68
C VAL A 193 -5.73 -17.67 -23.46
N ARG A 194 -6.78 -16.92 -23.14
CA ARG A 194 -8.16 -17.42 -22.99
C ARG A 194 -8.81 -17.63 -24.35
N GLU A 195 -9.97 -18.29 -24.37
CA GLU A 195 -10.78 -18.49 -25.59
C GLU A 195 -11.16 -17.16 -26.28
N ASP A 196 -11.28 -16.07 -25.53
CA ASP A 196 -11.59 -14.73 -26.05
C ASP A 196 -10.36 -13.97 -26.59
N GLY A 197 -9.20 -14.62 -26.66
CA GLY A 197 -7.95 -14.05 -27.19
C GLY A 197 -7.18 -13.17 -26.21
N ARG A 198 -7.71 -12.88 -25.01
CA ARG A 198 -6.98 -12.10 -23.99
C ARG A 198 -6.06 -12.99 -23.18
N THR A 199 -4.91 -12.43 -22.77
CA THR A 199 -4.06 -13.10 -21.79
C THR A 199 -4.70 -13.09 -20.40
N LEU A 200 -4.26 -13.98 -19.50
CA LEU A 200 -4.72 -13.97 -18.11
C LEU A 200 -4.38 -12.64 -17.42
N ALA A 201 -3.19 -12.09 -17.64
CA ALA A 201 -2.81 -10.77 -17.13
C ALA A 201 -3.74 -9.65 -17.64
N ALA A 202 -4.02 -9.58 -18.94
CA ALA A 202 -4.96 -8.59 -19.50
C ALA A 202 -6.38 -8.78 -18.96
N THR A 203 -6.78 -10.03 -18.68
CA THR A 203 -8.07 -10.33 -18.04
C THR A 203 -8.14 -9.74 -16.63
N MET A 204 -7.09 -9.91 -15.82
CA MET A 204 -7.05 -9.34 -14.47
C MET A 204 -7.10 -7.81 -14.49
N LEU A 205 -6.32 -7.18 -15.39
CA LEU A 205 -6.35 -5.72 -15.57
C LEU A 205 -7.75 -5.22 -15.96
N GLY A 206 -8.45 -5.93 -16.87
CA GLY A 206 -9.82 -5.59 -17.24
C GLY A 206 -10.83 -5.71 -16.09
N HIS A 207 -10.68 -6.72 -15.22
CA HIS A 207 -11.51 -6.83 -14.02
C HIS A 207 -11.26 -5.67 -13.04
N LEU A 208 -9.99 -5.30 -12.83
CA LEU A 208 -9.63 -4.17 -11.97
C LEU A 208 -10.15 -2.84 -12.52
N ALA A 209 -10.06 -2.61 -13.82
CA ALA A 209 -10.63 -1.44 -14.48
C ALA A 209 -12.15 -1.34 -14.22
N ALA A 210 -12.87 -2.47 -14.28
CA ALA A 210 -14.29 -2.51 -13.97
C ALA A 210 -14.57 -2.23 -12.48
N GLU A 211 -13.78 -2.78 -11.55
CA GLU A 211 -13.95 -2.50 -10.12
C GLU A 211 -13.67 -1.02 -9.75
N ASN A 212 -12.82 -0.34 -10.52
CA ASN A 212 -12.46 1.07 -10.29
C ASN A 212 -13.24 2.06 -11.17
N ALA A 213 -14.23 1.61 -11.94
CA ALA A 213 -14.99 2.47 -12.83
C ALA A 213 -15.69 3.61 -12.04
N GLY A 214 -15.40 4.86 -12.43
CA GLY A 214 -15.97 6.06 -11.80
C GLY A 214 -15.38 6.43 -10.43
N ALA A 215 -14.33 5.74 -9.96
CA ALA A 215 -13.65 6.09 -8.72
C ALA A 215 -12.79 7.35 -8.90
N GLU A 216 -12.87 8.28 -7.96
CA GLU A 216 -12.11 9.52 -7.92
C GLU A 216 -11.47 9.72 -6.53
N PRO A 217 -10.23 10.25 -6.44
CA PRO A 217 -9.29 10.50 -7.53
C PRO A 217 -8.58 9.23 -8.05
N LEU A 218 -8.77 8.10 -7.36
CA LEU A 218 -8.18 6.80 -7.70
C LEU A 218 -9.00 5.67 -7.04
N GLY A 219 -9.19 4.57 -7.74
CA GLY A 219 -9.82 3.35 -7.21
C GLY A 219 -8.94 2.59 -6.21
N SER A 220 -9.56 1.70 -5.43
CA SER A 220 -8.88 0.93 -4.37
C SER A 220 -8.33 -0.43 -4.81
N PHE A 221 -8.61 -0.86 -6.04
CA PHE A 221 -8.25 -2.19 -6.54
C PHE A 221 -7.11 -2.07 -7.56
N GLY A 222 -5.90 -2.39 -7.12
CA GLY A 222 -4.69 -2.29 -7.89
C GLY A 222 -4.19 -3.61 -8.47
N ALA A 223 -3.13 -3.49 -9.27
CA ALA A 223 -2.39 -4.61 -9.82
C ALA A 223 -0.93 -4.61 -9.33
N VAL A 224 -0.33 -5.79 -9.21
CA VAL A 224 1.13 -5.92 -9.13
C VAL A 224 1.68 -6.08 -10.54
N VAL A 225 2.54 -5.13 -10.95
CA VAL A 225 3.15 -5.04 -12.27
C VAL A 225 4.65 -4.77 -12.11
N GLY A 226 5.50 -5.73 -12.45
CA GLY A 226 6.96 -5.63 -12.25
C GLY A 226 7.59 -4.53 -13.09
N ALA A 227 8.38 -3.65 -12.46
CA ALA A 227 9.01 -2.50 -13.11
C ALA A 227 10.12 -2.88 -14.11
N THR A 228 10.65 -4.10 -14.01
CA THR A 228 11.73 -4.60 -14.87
C THR A 228 11.22 -5.42 -16.05
N LEU A 229 9.90 -5.57 -16.17
CA LEU A 229 9.31 -6.12 -17.38
C LEU A 229 9.65 -5.20 -18.55
N GLY A 230 10.01 -5.79 -19.68
CA GLY A 230 10.36 -5.06 -20.89
C GLY A 230 9.13 -4.36 -21.49
N ASP A 231 8.73 -4.76 -22.69
CA ASP A 231 7.61 -4.12 -23.37
C ASP A 231 6.26 -4.47 -22.71
N LEU A 232 5.72 -3.51 -21.95
CA LEU A 232 4.36 -3.55 -21.39
C LEU A 232 3.31 -2.91 -22.31
N SER A 233 3.68 -2.41 -23.50
CA SER A 233 2.76 -1.71 -24.41
C SER A 233 1.58 -2.56 -24.90
N SER A 234 1.69 -3.88 -24.79
CA SER A 234 0.63 -4.85 -25.12
C SER A 234 -0.45 -4.97 -24.04
N PHE A 235 -0.30 -4.31 -22.89
CA PHE A 235 -1.24 -4.33 -21.78
C PHE A 235 -1.82 -2.95 -21.52
N ASP A 236 -3.14 -2.88 -21.39
CA ASP A 236 -3.81 -1.66 -20.93
C ASP A 236 -3.67 -1.53 -19.42
N LEU A 237 -2.80 -0.61 -19.00
CA LEU A 237 -2.54 -0.29 -17.60
C LEU A 237 -3.47 0.82 -17.05
N ALA A 238 -4.38 1.37 -17.86
CA ALA A 238 -5.30 2.43 -17.46
C ALA A 238 -6.50 1.90 -16.64
N ILE A 239 -6.21 1.14 -15.58
CA ILE A 239 -7.21 0.46 -14.74
C ILE A 239 -7.89 1.38 -13.70
N ASN A 240 -7.61 2.69 -13.72
CA ASN A 240 -8.05 3.67 -12.70
C ASN A 240 -7.76 3.25 -11.24
N GLY A 241 -6.72 2.46 -11.01
CA GLY A 241 -6.30 1.95 -9.71
C GLY A 241 -4.78 1.93 -9.60
N PRO A 242 -4.25 1.70 -8.39
CA PRO A 242 -2.82 1.76 -8.15
C PRO A 242 -2.06 0.58 -8.78
N LEU A 243 -0.87 0.84 -9.31
CA LEU A 243 0.02 -0.17 -9.89
C LEU A 243 1.23 -0.35 -8.98
N LEU A 244 1.23 -1.38 -8.13
CA LEU A 244 2.41 -1.70 -7.34
C LEU A 244 3.52 -2.17 -8.27
N ALA A 245 4.64 -1.48 -8.22
CA ALA A 245 5.80 -1.74 -9.08
C ALA A 245 7.02 -2.21 -8.26
N PRO A 246 7.14 -3.52 -7.98
CA PRO A 246 8.35 -4.08 -7.42
C PRO A 246 9.52 -3.98 -8.40
N GLY A 247 10.74 -3.93 -7.85
CA GLY A 247 11.97 -4.06 -8.62
C GLY A 247 12.71 -2.75 -8.88
N ILE A 248 12.24 -1.64 -8.34
CA ILE A 248 12.97 -0.36 -8.40
C ILE A 248 14.26 -0.45 -7.55
N GLY A 249 15.36 -0.01 -8.14
CA GLY A 249 16.71 -0.12 -7.61
C GLY A 249 17.34 -1.49 -7.88
N ALA A 250 17.26 -2.39 -6.91
CA ALA A 250 18.11 -3.60 -6.86
C ALA A 250 17.87 -4.61 -8.00
N GLN A 251 16.72 -4.58 -8.68
CA GLN A 251 16.42 -5.48 -9.80
C GLN A 251 16.69 -4.84 -11.18
N GLY A 252 17.23 -3.62 -11.20
CA GLY A 252 17.73 -2.97 -12.42
C GLY A 252 16.82 -1.90 -13.02
N ALA A 253 15.59 -1.73 -12.52
CA ALA A 253 14.75 -0.59 -12.90
C ALA A 253 15.11 0.64 -12.05
N THR A 254 15.24 1.80 -12.67
CA THR A 254 15.45 3.08 -11.99
C THR A 254 14.16 3.89 -11.94
N PRO A 255 14.03 4.88 -11.04
CA PRO A 255 12.88 5.79 -11.07
C PRO A 255 12.65 6.44 -12.45
N ALA A 256 13.73 6.76 -13.17
CA ALA A 256 13.66 7.35 -14.51
C ALA A 256 13.09 6.42 -15.60
N ASP A 257 13.06 5.10 -15.35
CA ASP A 257 12.47 4.14 -16.29
C ASP A 257 10.95 4.06 -16.17
N LEU A 258 10.36 4.57 -15.08
CA LEU A 258 8.93 4.44 -14.79
C LEU A 258 8.04 4.99 -15.93
N PRO A 259 8.24 6.20 -16.48
CA PRO A 259 7.40 6.71 -17.55
C PRO A 259 7.46 5.86 -18.82
N LYS A 260 8.64 5.30 -19.12
CA LYS A 260 8.82 4.42 -20.27
C LYS A 260 8.08 3.09 -20.10
N VAL A 261 8.07 2.54 -18.88
CA VAL A 261 7.46 1.24 -18.57
C VAL A 261 5.95 1.36 -18.43
N PHE A 262 5.46 2.43 -17.79
CA PHE A 262 4.05 2.57 -17.42
C PHE A 262 3.26 3.56 -18.27
N GLY A 263 3.91 4.35 -19.13
CA GLY A 263 3.26 5.31 -20.03
C GLY A 263 2.32 6.25 -19.28
N ASP A 264 1.12 6.45 -19.81
CA ASP A 264 0.11 7.35 -19.22
C ASP A 264 -0.36 6.90 -17.83
N ALA A 265 -0.19 5.62 -17.48
CA ALA A 265 -0.54 5.09 -16.18
C ALA A 265 0.52 5.38 -15.10
N VAL A 266 1.66 6.00 -15.45
CA VAL A 266 2.78 6.24 -14.53
C VAL A 266 2.37 6.99 -13.26
N ARG A 267 1.41 7.92 -13.38
CA ARG A 267 0.85 8.67 -12.23
C ARG A 267 0.19 7.79 -11.17
N ASN A 268 -0.25 6.59 -11.53
CA ASN A 268 -0.91 5.63 -10.64
C ASN A 268 0.07 4.58 -10.08
N VAL A 269 1.34 4.65 -10.45
CA VAL A 269 2.36 3.71 -10.00
C VAL A 269 2.68 3.94 -8.53
N VAL A 270 2.87 2.84 -7.81
CA VAL A 270 3.38 2.79 -6.44
C VAL A 270 4.73 2.07 -6.49
N PRO A 271 5.84 2.79 -6.69
CA PRO A 271 7.18 2.21 -6.73
C PRO A 271 7.54 1.55 -5.41
N SER A 272 7.85 0.25 -5.44
CA SER A 272 8.28 -0.49 -4.26
C SER A 272 9.79 -0.67 -4.24
N VAL A 273 10.43 -0.08 -3.22
CA VAL A 273 11.87 -0.20 -2.96
C VAL A 273 12.08 -0.94 -1.64
N SER A 274 12.95 -1.95 -1.68
CA SER A 274 13.31 -2.75 -0.50
C SER A 274 14.80 -2.54 -0.17
N ARG A 275 15.69 -3.40 -0.70
CA ARG A 275 17.15 -3.32 -0.46
C ARG A 275 17.76 -1.96 -0.74
N GLY A 276 17.22 -1.19 -1.69
CA GLY A 276 17.72 0.17 -2.01
C GLY A 276 17.66 1.14 -0.83
N VAL A 277 16.68 0.96 0.07
CA VAL A 277 16.56 1.70 1.33
C VAL A 277 17.15 0.89 2.48
N LEU A 278 16.70 -0.36 2.66
CA LEU A 278 16.99 -1.17 3.83
C LEU A 278 18.48 -1.47 4.04
N ARG A 279 19.31 -1.50 2.99
CA ARG A 279 20.77 -1.71 3.12
C ARG A 279 21.48 -0.61 3.90
N HIS A 280 20.83 0.54 4.11
CA HIS A 280 21.40 1.68 4.81
C HIS A 280 21.15 1.65 6.33
N GLY A 281 20.37 0.69 6.83
CA GLY A 281 20.23 0.50 8.27
C GLY A 281 21.43 -0.23 8.89
N PRO A 282 21.50 -0.29 10.23
CA PRO A 282 20.52 0.20 11.19
C PRO A 282 20.57 1.72 11.44
N ASP A 283 21.38 2.48 10.71
CA ASP A 283 21.41 3.95 10.81
C ASP A 283 20.09 4.58 10.32
N THR A 284 19.29 5.07 11.26
CA THR A 284 17.98 5.69 10.99
C THR A 284 18.07 6.94 10.12
N SER A 285 19.16 7.69 10.19
CA SER A 285 19.36 8.89 9.35
C SER A 285 19.66 8.50 7.90
N ALA A 286 20.47 7.45 7.71
CA ALA A 286 20.78 6.92 6.39
C ALA A 286 19.56 6.23 5.74
N LEU A 287 18.71 5.55 6.53
CA LEU A 287 17.42 5.04 6.07
C LEU A 287 16.52 6.17 5.54
N ARG A 288 16.34 7.24 6.32
CA ARG A 288 15.55 8.41 5.92
C ARG A 288 16.10 9.06 4.65
N ALA A 289 17.41 9.34 4.63
CA ALA A 289 18.05 9.95 3.46
C ALA A 289 17.91 9.08 2.18
N ALA A 290 17.97 7.75 2.31
CA ALA A 290 17.74 6.86 1.18
C ALA A 290 16.28 6.89 0.69
N ALA A 291 15.30 6.86 1.62
CA ALA A 291 13.89 6.95 1.29
C ALA A 291 13.55 8.29 0.62
N ASP A 292 14.01 9.41 1.19
CA ASP A 292 13.76 10.75 0.66
C ASP A 292 14.35 10.91 -0.75
N ARG A 293 15.56 10.37 -0.97
CA ARG A 293 16.18 10.37 -2.31
C ARG A 293 15.33 9.61 -3.32
N PHE A 294 14.90 8.38 -3.00
CA PHE A 294 14.04 7.61 -3.92
C PHE A 294 12.70 8.30 -4.17
N ALA A 295 12.06 8.85 -3.14
CA ALA A 295 10.81 9.58 -3.29
C ALA A 295 10.98 10.83 -4.18
N GLY A 296 12.10 11.54 -4.03
CA GLY A 296 12.46 12.69 -4.87
C GLY A 296 12.76 12.31 -6.32
N GLU A 297 13.56 11.26 -6.55
CA GLU A 297 13.87 10.74 -7.88
C GLU A 297 12.61 10.26 -8.62
N VAL A 298 11.70 9.56 -7.91
CA VAL A 298 10.42 9.16 -8.48
C VAL A 298 9.59 10.41 -8.80
N ARG A 299 9.45 11.37 -7.88
CA ARG A 299 8.66 12.58 -8.14
C ARG A 299 9.13 13.30 -9.40
N THR A 300 10.44 13.51 -9.54
CA THR A 300 11.04 14.10 -10.75
C THR A 300 10.77 13.29 -12.02
N ALA A 301 10.65 11.96 -11.92
CA ALA A 301 10.32 11.12 -13.06
C ALA A 301 8.81 11.14 -13.41
N LEU A 302 7.95 11.53 -12.47
CA LEU A 302 6.50 11.61 -12.67
C LEU A 302 6.01 12.99 -13.14
N ASP A 303 6.83 14.04 -12.97
CA ASP A 303 6.59 15.41 -13.44
C ASP A 303 6.85 15.58 -14.95
#